data_AF-A0AAE0E1N3-F1
#
_entry.id   AF-A0AAE0E1N3-F1
#
_cell.length_a   1.000
_cell.length_b   1.000
_cell.length_c   1.000
_cell.angle_alpha   90.00
_cell.angle_beta   90.00
_cell.angle_gamma   90.00
#
_symmetry.space_group_name_H-M   'P 1'
#
loop_
_entity.id
_entity.type
_entity.pdbx_description
1 polymer ?
#
loop_
_entity_poly.entity_id
_entity_poly.type
_entity_poly.pdbx_seq_one_letter_code
_entity_poly.pdbx_strand_id
1 'polypeptide(L)'
;MALASTISPVTKPLKTNTAMNELDWSDCWEIPDEVTCSTYHLKSVSLLDFGGSDNELELVRFLLKKGLVLENLSITWLRGVENRREIIREIKKFPTSSSNVAFTFFKPGSNIYSMRFLDYDHDL
;
A
#
# COMPACT_ATOMS: atom_id res chain seq x y z
N MET A 1 13.10 -21.85 48.57
CA MET A 1 11.78 -21.23 48.83
C MET A 1 11.51 -20.24 47.70
N ALA A 2 10.40 -20.42 47.00
CA ALA A 2 10.13 -19.87 45.67
C ALA A 2 9.83 -18.35 45.66
N LEU A 3 10.25 -17.67 44.59
CA LEU A 3 9.89 -16.30 44.26
C LEU A 3 8.47 -16.28 43.67
N ALA A 4 7.53 -15.61 44.34
CA ALA A 4 6.21 -15.34 43.78
C ALA A 4 6.29 -14.12 42.86
N SER A 5 6.16 -14.34 41.55
CA SER A 5 5.98 -13.29 40.56
C SER A 5 4.50 -12.92 40.49
N THR A 6 4.15 -11.69 40.86
CA THR A 6 2.78 -11.17 40.71
C THR A 6 2.61 -10.71 39.27
N ILE A 7 1.92 -11.51 38.46
CA ILE A 7 1.48 -11.13 37.12
C ILE A 7 0.28 -10.18 37.28
N SER A 8 0.43 -8.93 36.85
CA SER A 8 -0.68 -7.97 36.80
C SER A 8 -1.51 -8.21 35.52
N PRO A 9 -2.84 -8.37 35.59
CA PRO A 9 -3.66 -8.60 34.40
C PRO A 9 -3.91 -7.28 33.67
N VAL A 10 -3.30 -7.07 32.50
CA VAL A 10 -3.76 -6.03 31.57
C VAL A 10 -4.93 -6.59 30.76
N THR A 11 -6.12 -6.61 31.36
CA THR A 11 -7.37 -6.70 30.61
C THR A 11 -7.69 -5.31 30.08
N LYS A 12 -7.32 -5.00 28.83
CA LYS A 12 -7.97 -3.89 28.12
C LYS A 12 -9.39 -4.36 27.77
N PRO A 13 -10.45 -3.64 28.16
CA PRO A 13 -11.81 -4.04 27.84
C PRO A 13 -12.05 -3.93 26.33
N LEU A 14 -12.58 -5.01 25.75
CA LEU A 14 -13.21 -5.00 24.43
C LEU A 14 -14.40 -4.04 24.49
N LYS A 15 -14.31 -2.90 23.81
CA LYS A 15 -15.47 -2.04 23.57
C LYS A 15 -16.33 -2.71 22.51
N THR A 16 -17.43 -3.33 22.94
CA THR A 16 -18.49 -3.76 22.04
C THR A 16 -19.37 -2.57 21.65
N ASN A 17 -20.10 -2.79 20.56
CA ASN A 17 -21.34 -2.14 20.11
C ASN A 17 -21.35 -0.62 19.86
N THR A 18 -21.10 -0.22 18.62
CA THR A 18 -21.81 0.92 17.99
C THR A 18 -21.80 0.71 16.47
N ALA A 19 -23.01 0.66 15.88
CA ALA A 19 -23.41 0.74 14.46
C ALA A 19 -22.46 0.21 13.37
N MET A 20 -23.01 -0.59 12.44
CA MET A 20 -22.45 -0.79 11.10
C MET A 20 -22.46 0.55 10.34
N ASN A 21 -21.65 1.50 10.79
CA ASN A 21 -21.20 2.58 9.93
C ASN A 21 -20.33 1.89 8.89
N GLU A 22 -20.66 2.13 7.62
CA GLU A 22 -19.77 2.04 6.46
C GLU A 22 -18.33 2.17 6.95
N LEU A 23 -17.67 1.04 7.15
CA LEU A 23 -16.28 1.04 7.56
C LEU A 23 -15.57 1.64 6.36
N ASP A 24 -15.18 2.90 6.52
CA ASP A 24 -14.23 3.54 5.64
C ASP A 24 -12.99 2.64 5.63
N TRP A 25 -12.92 1.77 4.61
CA TRP A 25 -11.86 0.79 4.44
C TRP A 25 -10.50 1.48 4.32
N SER A 26 -10.50 2.80 4.12
CA SER A 26 -9.32 3.67 4.12
C SER A 26 -8.60 3.73 5.47
N ASP A 27 -9.31 3.67 6.60
CA ASP A 27 -8.73 3.98 7.92
C ASP A 27 -7.97 2.82 8.61
N CYS A 28 -7.93 1.64 8.00
CA CYS A 28 -7.32 0.44 8.59
C CYS A 28 -6.01 0.00 7.89
N TRP A 29 -5.47 0.78 6.95
CA TRP A 29 -4.31 0.37 6.17
C TRP A 29 -2.99 0.77 6.86
N GLU A 30 -2.40 -0.16 7.62
CA GLU A 30 -1.07 -0.01 8.21
C GLU A 30 -0.07 -0.94 7.50
N ILE A 31 1.08 -0.39 7.09
CA ILE A 31 2.18 -1.20 6.59
C ILE A 31 3.06 -1.59 7.78
N PRO A 32 3.24 -2.88 8.10
CA PRO A 32 4.07 -3.29 9.23
C PRO A 32 5.51 -2.79 9.07
N ASP A 33 6.10 -2.31 10.17
CA ASP A 33 7.47 -1.76 10.19
C ASP A 33 8.54 -2.78 9.79
N GLU A 34 8.27 -4.05 10.10
CA GLU A 34 9.16 -5.19 9.92
C GLU A 34 8.69 -6.06 8.75
N VAL A 35 9.21 -5.75 7.56
CA VAL A 35 9.04 -6.59 6.37
C VAL A 35 10.19 -7.59 6.30
N THR A 36 9.86 -8.87 6.49
CA THR A 36 10.77 -10.01 6.28
C THR A 36 11.03 -10.20 4.79
N CYS A 37 12.25 -10.66 4.44
CA CYS A 37 12.87 -11.11 3.16
C CYS A 37 12.37 -10.55 1.80
N SER A 38 11.08 -10.35 1.60
CA SER A 38 10.44 -9.97 0.34
C SER A 38 10.91 -8.61 -0.19
N THR A 39 11.10 -7.60 0.66
CA THR A 39 11.62 -6.28 0.23
C THR A 39 13.12 -6.29 -0.09
N TYR A 40 13.87 -7.27 0.41
CA TYR A 40 15.30 -7.43 0.15
C TYR A 40 15.59 -8.00 -1.25
N HIS A 41 14.58 -8.60 -1.89
CA HIS A 41 14.74 -9.26 -3.19
C HIS A 41 13.83 -8.68 -4.28
N LEU A 42 12.96 -7.73 -3.93
CA LEU A 42 12.03 -7.11 -4.87
C LEU A 42 12.77 -6.17 -5.82
N LYS A 43 12.97 -6.62 -7.06
CA LYS A 43 13.67 -5.86 -8.11
C LYS A 43 12.76 -4.98 -8.96
N SER A 44 11.49 -5.34 -9.11
CA SER A 44 10.59 -4.60 -10.00
C SER A 44 9.16 -4.64 -9.49
N VAL A 45 8.47 -3.50 -9.55
CA VAL A 45 7.07 -3.35 -9.18
C VAL A 45 6.32 -2.62 -10.29
N SER A 46 5.10 -3.07 -10.57
CA SER A 46 4.19 -2.39 -11.48
C SER A 46 2.86 -2.15 -10.77
N LEU A 47 2.46 -0.89 -10.65
CA LEU A 47 1.18 -0.46 -10.11
C LEU A 47 0.25 -0.11 -11.27
N LEU A 48 -0.93 -0.71 -11.28
CA LEU A 48 -1.95 -0.51 -12.30
C LEU A 48 -3.09 0.33 -11.73
N ASP A 49 -3.78 1.07 -12.61
CA ASP A 49 -4.91 1.91 -12.25
C ASP A 49 -4.64 2.84 -11.06
N PHE A 50 -3.45 3.44 -11.04
CA PHE A 50 -2.97 4.28 -9.94
C PHE A 50 -3.69 5.63 -9.93
N GLY A 51 -4.43 5.90 -8.84
CA GLY A 51 -5.18 7.14 -8.62
C GLY A 51 -4.35 8.27 -8.02
N GLY A 52 -3.35 7.94 -7.22
CA GLY A 52 -2.57 8.89 -6.44
C GLY A 52 -3.25 9.31 -5.14
N SER A 53 -4.07 8.43 -4.56
CA SER A 53 -4.58 8.58 -3.20
C SER A 53 -3.44 8.49 -2.16
N ASP A 54 -3.68 8.99 -0.94
CA ASP A 54 -2.68 8.99 0.13
C ASP A 54 -2.17 7.57 0.44
N ASN A 55 -3.05 6.57 0.44
CA ASN A 55 -2.68 5.17 0.67
C ASN A 55 -1.79 4.60 -0.45
N GLU A 56 -2.09 4.93 -1.71
CA GLU A 56 -1.27 4.54 -2.85
C GLU A 56 0.10 5.23 -2.83
N LEU A 57 0.14 6.50 -2.43
CA LEU A 57 1.39 7.25 -2.24
C LEU A 57 2.24 6.67 -1.10
N GLU A 58 1.63 6.31 0.03
CA GLU A 58 2.32 5.66 1.14
C GLU A 58 2.85 4.28 0.75
N LEU A 59 2.12 3.51 -0.07
CA LEU A 59 2.64 2.26 -0.64
C LEU A 59 3.90 2.52 -1.49
N VAL A 60 3.87 3.52 -2.38
CA VAL A 60 5.04 3.87 -3.20
C VAL A 60 6.21 4.30 -2.31
N ARG A 61 5.97 5.16 -1.31
CA ARG A 61 6.97 5.60 -0.35
C ARG A 61 7.59 4.43 0.39
N PHE A 62 6.78 3.48 0.85
CA PHE A 62 7.23 2.29 1.53
C PHE A 62 8.12 1.41 0.64
N LEU A 63 7.68 1.14 -0.59
CA LEU A 63 8.43 0.34 -1.56
C LEU A 63 9.80 0.96 -1.86
N LEU A 64 9.85 2.28 -2.08
CA LEU A 64 11.09 3.01 -2.34
C LEU A 64 12.03 3.01 -1.12
N LYS A 65 11.48 3.16 0.09
CA LYS A 65 12.23 3.22 1.35
C LYS A 65 12.70 1.85 1.85
N LYS A 66 12.07 0.75 1.45
CA LYS A 66 12.41 -0.60 1.94
C LYS A 66 13.00 -1.50 0.86
N GLY A 67 12.77 -1.17 -0.42
CA GLY A 67 13.27 -1.93 -1.58
C GLY A 67 14.76 -1.69 -1.84
N LEU A 68 15.62 -2.35 -1.07
CA LEU A 68 17.08 -2.18 -1.17
C LEU A 68 17.63 -2.53 -2.56
N VAL A 69 17.03 -3.49 -3.24
CA VAL A 69 17.43 -3.96 -4.58
C VAL A 69 16.41 -3.59 -5.65
N LEU A 70 15.52 -2.65 -5.37
CA LEU A 70 14.52 -2.22 -6.35
C LEU A 70 15.23 -1.52 -7.51
N GLU A 71 15.04 -2.05 -8.72
CA GLU A 71 15.62 -1.54 -9.96
C GLU A 71 14.57 -0.78 -10.76
N ASN A 72 13.29 -1.22 -10.74
CA ASN A 72 12.23 -0.61 -11.54
C ASN A 72 10.93 -0.39 -10.75
N LEU A 73 10.39 0.82 -10.84
CA LEU A 73 9.01 1.12 -10.43
C LEU A 73 8.24 1.64 -11.64
N SER A 74 7.17 0.94 -12.00
CA SER A 74 6.29 1.36 -13.09
C SER A 74 4.88 1.65 -12.59
N ILE A 75 4.26 2.70 -13.13
CA ILE A 75 2.92 3.16 -12.75
C ILE A 75 2.10 3.36 -14.02
N THR A 76 0.95 2.69 -14.09
CA THR A 76 -0.09 2.94 -15.09
C THR A 76 -1.21 3.74 -14.44
N TRP A 77 -1.50 4.93 -14.97
CA TRP A 77 -2.47 5.84 -14.36
C TRP A 77 -3.91 5.33 -14.45
N LEU A 78 -4.70 5.60 -13.41
CA LEU A 78 -6.14 5.53 -13.52
C LEU A 78 -6.66 6.58 -14.53
N ARG A 79 -7.75 6.26 -15.23
CA ARG A 79 -8.45 7.23 -16.08
C ARG A 79 -8.99 8.38 -15.22
N GLY A 80 -8.99 9.59 -15.79
CA GLY A 80 -9.52 10.78 -15.10
C GLY A 80 -8.56 11.47 -14.11
N VAL A 81 -7.39 10.89 -13.79
CA VAL A 81 -6.39 11.59 -12.96
C VAL A 81 -5.79 12.77 -13.76
N GLU A 82 -6.07 14.00 -13.34
CA GLU A 82 -5.63 15.21 -14.03
C GLU A 82 -4.29 15.76 -13.48
N ASN A 83 -4.06 15.61 -12.18
CA ASN A 83 -2.89 16.10 -11.44
C ASN A 83 -1.65 15.17 -11.50
N ARG A 84 -1.57 14.27 -12.50
CA ARG A 84 -0.47 13.28 -12.65
C ARG A 84 0.93 13.87 -12.52
N ARG A 85 1.14 15.06 -13.10
CA ARG A 85 2.46 15.74 -13.06
C ARG A 85 2.86 16.14 -11.65
N GLU A 86 1.91 16.51 -10.81
CA GLU A 86 2.16 16.85 -9.41
C GLU A 86 2.49 15.61 -8.59
N ILE A 87 1.67 14.56 -8.72
CA ILE A 87 1.89 13.26 -8.10
C ILE A 87 3.27 12.68 -8.49
N ILE A 88 3.67 12.76 -9.76
CA ILE A 88 5.01 12.33 -10.19
C ILE A 88 6.13 13.10 -9.46
N ARG A 89 5.97 14.42 -9.30
CA ARG A 89 6.97 15.23 -8.59
C ARG A 89 7.04 14.84 -7.13
N GLU A 90 5.91 14.51 -6.52
CA GLU A 90 5.86 14.04 -5.14
C GLU A 90 6.56 12.68 -4.98
N ILE A 91 6.21 11.70 -5.81
CA ILE A 91 6.85 10.37 -5.80
C ILE A 91 8.38 10.48 -5.94
N LYS A 92 8.86 11.35 -6.83
CA LYS A 92 10.30 11.58 -7.04
C LYS A 92 11.01 12.23 -5.86
N LYS A 93 10.29 12.82 -4.90
CA LYS A 93 10.88 13.36 -3.66
C LYS A 93 11.00 12.32 -2.56
N PHE A 94 10.36 11.16 -2.70
CA PHE A 94 10.44 10.13 -1.68
C PHE A 94 11.86 9.59 -1.52
N PRO A 95 12.27 9.27 -0.28
CA PRO A 95 13.56 8.65 -0.04
C PRO A 95 13.60 7.27 -0.69
N THR A 96 14.71 6.98 -1.37
CA THR A 96 14.97 5.71 -2.03
C THR A 96 16.16 5.03 -1.37
N SER A 97 16.03 3.74 -1.08
CA SER A 97 17.15 2.95 -0.56
C SER A 97 18.06 2.39 -1.66
N SER A 98 17.50 2.14 -2.84
CA SER A 98 18.26 1.79 -4.04
C SER A 98 18.71 3.06 -4.76
N SER A 99 19.98 3.09 -5.18
CA SER A 99 20.58 4.25 -5.84
C SER A 99 20.13 4.47 -7.29
N ASN A 100 19.54 3.46 -7.94
CA ASN A 100 19.23 3.49 -9.37
C ASN A 100 17.83 2.93 -9.67
N VAL A 101 16.81 3.37 -8.94
CA VAL A 101 15.42 3.03 -9.29
C VAL A 101 15.03 3.78 -10.56
N ALA A 102 14.72 3.04 -11.63
CA ALA A 102 14.13 3.58 -12.84
C ALA A 102 12.61 3.74 -12.66
N PHE A 103 12.11 4.96 -12.90
CA PHE A 103 10.69 5.26 -12.85
C PHE A 103 10.09 5.28 -14.26
N THR A 104 9.04 4.50 -14.49
CA THR A 104 8.30 4.50 -15.75
C THR A 104 6.83 4.82 -15.52
N PHE A 105 6.30 5.81 -16.24
CA PHE A 105 4.90 6.23 -16.11
C PHE A 105 4.17 6.03 -17.43
N PHE A 106 3.13 5.22 -17.41
CA PHE A 106 2.33 4.87 -18.59
C PHE A 106 0.99 5.61 -18.59
N LYS A 107 0.51 5.97 -19.78
CA LYS A 107 -0.87 6.48 -19.94
C LYS A 107 -1.88 5.47 -19.39
N PRO A 108 -3.10 5.92 -19.04
CA PRO A 108 -4.12 5.00 -18.58
C PRO A 108 -4.35 3.85 -19.55
N GLY A 109 -4.57 2.66 -18.98
CA GLY A 109 -4.90 1.49 -19.74
C GLY A 109 -6.09 1.77 -20.66
N SER A 110 -5.96 1.40 -21.94
CA SER A 110 -7.10 1.33 -22.86
C SER A 110 -8.09 0.23 -22.45
N ASN A 111 -7.70 -0.66 -21.53
CA ASN A 111 -8.45 -1.84 -21.14
C ASN A 111 -9.73 -1.47 -20.38
N ILE A 112 -10.87 -1.60 -21.05
CA ILE A 112 -12.24 -1.68 -20.50
C ILE A 112 -12.45 -2.90 -19.57
N TYR A 113 -11.39 -3.52 -19.08
CA TYR A 113 -11.40 -4.82 -18.39
C TYR A 113 -11.11 -4.69 -16.88
N SER A 114 -10.85 -3.50 -16.33
CA SER A 114 -10.82 -3.34 -14.86
C SER A 114 -12.22 -3.43 -14.23
N MET A 115 -13.28 -3.46 -15.03
CA MET A 115 -14.64 -3.76 -14.57
C MET A 115 -14.92 -5.27 -14.38
N ARG A 116 -14.01 -6.18 -14.79
CA ARG A 116 -14.21 -7.64 -14.67
C ARG A 116 -13.61 -8.29 -13.42
N PHE A 117 -13.25 -7.52 -12.40
CA PHE A 117 -12.86 -8.09 -11.10
C PHE A 117 -13.97 -7.99 -10.04
N LEU A 118 -15.20 -7.59 -10.42
CA LEU A 118 -16.40 -7.74 -9.60
C LEU A 118 -17.59 -8.28 -10.42
N ASP A 119 -17.35 -9.29 -11.26
CA ASP A 119 -18.40 -10.31 -11.43
C ASP A 119 -18.23 -11.27 -10.25
N TYR A 120 -18.71 -10.84 -9.08
CA TYR A 120 -19.01 -11.78 -8.00
C TYR A 120 -20.14 -12.66 -8.54
N ASP A 121 -19.80 -13.90 -8.94
CA ASP A 121 -20.79 -14.94 -9.16
C ASP A 121 -21.61 -15.07 -7.88
N HIS A 122 -22.83 -14.57 -7.92
CA HIS A 122 -23.80 -14.72 -6.86
C HIS A 122 -24.54 -16.04 -7.06
N ASP A 123 -23.83 -17.17 -7.04
CA ASP A 123 -24.44 -18.49 -7.09
C ASP A 123 -23.68 -19.49 -6.19
N LEU A 124 -24.15 -19.60 -4.94
CA LEU A 124 -24.30 -20.86 -4.18
C LEU A 124 -25.08 -20.62 -2.88
#